data_AF-A0A2V8FA14-F1
#
_entry.id   AF-A0A2V8FA14-F1
#
_cell.length_a   1.000
_cell.length_b   1.000
_cell.length_c   1.000
_cell.angle_alpha   90.00
_cell.angle_beta   90.00
_cell.angle_gamma   90.00
#
_symmetry.space_group_name_H-M   'P 1'
#
loop_
_entity.id
_entity.type
_entity.pdbx_description
1 polymer ?
#
loop_
_entity_poly.entity_id
_entity_poly.type
_entity_poly.pdbx_seq_one_letter_code
_entity_poly.pdbx_strand_id
1 'polypeptide(L)'
;PSSPRPLLDTLNRALVAGGLLVIDTPNLVHLYNRQKLARGETVLADLQAQYETELPFEGHYREYTIPELVWLLRRIGHHRISVEAFNYSSYALGTLSARDVHNHWNMVRDPTMREYLMTVSAKPAIGDVAVRDERDWRSLIEDPEQSWLRSLPAVMAEQPTQVDVDRELQIVRVQQNYEAVQHEVNVRDQMIRDLHDRLVHEVQLRDEIIDGLRREQDWMRSGWRRFVIRQPRQRVASAAGSATDRASNERAE
;
A
#
# COMPACT_ATOMS: atom_id res chain seq x y z
N PRO A 1 21.80 -3.13 -19.98
CA PRO A 1 21.65 -1.74 -19.48
C PRO A 1 22.02 -0.71 -20.56
N SER A 2 21.05 0.10 -21.00
CA SER A 2 21.25 1.18 -21.95
C SER A 2 21.64 2.48 -21.24
N SER A 3 22.71 3.13 -21.71
CA SER A 3 23.08 4.49 -21.28
C SER A 3 21.92 5.48 -21.56
N PRO A 4 21.67 6.51 -20.73
CA PRO A 4 20.68 7.55 -21.04
C PRO A 4 21.13 8.50 -22.17
N ARG A 5 22.40 8.44 -22.56
CA ARG A 5 23.01 9.36 -23.53
C ARG A 5 22.28 9.40 -24.89
N PRO A 6 21.93 8.27 -25.55
CA PRO A 6 21.28 8.34 -26.86
C PRO A 6 19.92 9.05 -26.82
N LEU A 7 19.15 8.87 -25.74
CA LEU A 7 17.89 9.57 -25.52
C LEU A 7 18.14 11.06 -25.33
N LEU A 8 19.04 11.44 -24.41
CA LEU A 8 19.34 12.85 -24.12
C LEU A 8 19.92 13.59 -25.35
N ASP A 9 20.81 12.94 -26.11
CA ASP A 9 21.35 13.49 -27.36
C ASP A 9 20.23 13.69 -28.39
N THR A 10 19.24 12.80 -28.43
CA THR A 10 18.09 12.91 -29.33
C THR A 10 17.14 14.04 -28.92
N LEU A 11 16.82 14.15 -27.63
CA LEU A 11 16.02 15.24 -27.09
C LEU A 11 16.68 16.60 -27.34
N ASN A 12 17.99 16.71 -27.07
CA ASN A 12 18.74 17.95 -27.30
C ASN A 12 18.78 18.33 -28.79
N ARG A 13 18.91 17.36 -29.70
CA ARG A 13 18.84 17.63 -31.15
C ARG A 13 17.45 18.11 -31.59
N ALA A 14 16.39 17.50 -31.06
CA ALA A 14 15.01 17.83 -31.43
C ALA A 14 14.56 19.20 -30.89
N LEU A 15 15.12 19.63 -29.76
CA LEU A 15 14.78 20.90 -29.13
C LEU A 15 15.29 22.10 -29.94
N VAL A 16 14.43 23.08 -30.20
CA VAL A 16 14.82 24.35 -30.82
C VAL A 16 15.76 25.16 -29.91
N ALA A 17 16.56 26.05 -30.48
CA ALA A 17 17.41 26.95 -29.69
C ALA A 17 16.55 27.81 -28.75
N GLY A 18 16.95 27.96 -27.48
CA GLY A 18 16.14 28.60 -26.44
C GLY A 18 14.97 27.77 -25.92
N GLY A 19 14.72 26.57 -26.49
CA GLY A 19 13.65 25.67 -26.06
C GLY A 19 13.90 25.10 -24.66
N LEU A 20 12.82 24.72 -23.99
CA LEU A 20 12.85 24.13 -22.65
C LEU A 20 12.77 22.60 -22.72
N LEU A 21 13.57 21.93 -21.90
CA LEU A 21 13.48 20.51 -21.62
C LEU A 21 13.03 20.32 -20.17
N VAL A 22 11.95 19.56 -20.01
CA VAL A 22 11.44 19.11 -18.71
C VAL A 22 11.72 17.62 -18.58
N ILE A 23 12.30 17.20 -17.45
CA ILE A 23 12.50 15.78 -17.12
C ILE A 23 11.93 15.54 -15.73
N ASP A 24 11.03 14.57 -15.63
CA ASP A 24 10.50 14.03 -14.38
C ASP A 24 10.96 12.58 -14.16
N THR A 25 11.32 12.25 -12.92
CA THR A 25 11.77 10.90 -12.55
C THR A 25 11.59 10.68 -11.05
N PRO A 26 11.40 9.43 -10.60
CA PRO A 26 11.57 9.09 -9.19
C PRO A 26 12.96 9.51 -8.67
N ASN A 27 12.99 9.99 -7.44
CA ASN A 27 14.19 10.31 -6.69
C ASN A 27 14.75 9.06 -6.02
N LEU A 28 15.91 8.57 -6.49
CA LEU A 28 16.54 7.37 -5.94
C LEU A 28 16.73 7.44 -4.41
N VAL A 29 16.98 8.64 -3.88
CA VAL A 29 17.25 8.89 -2.46
C VAL A 29 16.10 9.58 -1.74
N HIS A 30 14.84 9.33 -2.14
CA HIS A 30 13.70 9.78 -1.35
C HIS A 30 13.68 9.15 0.05
N LEU A 31 12.93 9.73 0.98
CA LEU A 31 12.96 9.36 2.41
C LEU A 31 12.78 7.86 2.63
N TYR A 32 11.74 7.25 2.06
CA TYR A 32 11.50 5.81 2.23
C TYR A 32 12.66 4.93 1.70
N ASN A 33 13.35 5.32 0.63
CA ASN A 33 14.54 4.60 0.14
C ASN A 33 15.72 4.76 1.09
N ARG A 34 15.91 5.94 1.68
CA ARG A 34 16.92 6.13 2.75
C ARG A 34 16.61 5.25 3.96
N GLN A 35 15.35 5.17 4.36
CA GLN A 35 14.88 4.31 5.44
C GLN A 35 15.10 2.82 5.14
N LYS A 36 14.86 2.37 3.90
CA LYS A 36 15.16 0.99 3.44
C LYS A 36 16.65 0.69 3.58
N LEU A 37 17.51 1.54 3.01
CA LEU A 37 18.97 1.37 3.08
C LEU A 37 19.47 1.36 4.53
N ALA A 38 18.92 2.23 5.38
CA ALA A 38 19.22 2.26 6.81
C ALA A 38 18.87 0.94 7.54
N ARG A 39 17.86 0.20 7.07
CA ARG A 39 17.51 -1.14 7.57
C ARG A 39 18.30 -2.27 6.91
N GLY A 40 19.24 -1.95 6.00
CA GLY A 40 19.97 -2.95 5.22
C GLY A 40 19.15 -3.57 4.08
N GLU A 41 18.01 -2.97 3.73
CA GLU A 41 17.16 -3.42 2.63
C GLU A 41 17.64 -2.83 1.29
N THR A 42 17.44 -3.57 0.20
CA THR A 42 17.73 -3.06 -1.15
C THR A 42 16.67 -2.06 -1.61
N VAL A 43 17.11 -1.04 -2.35
CA VAL A 43 16.22 -0.11 -3.09
C VAL A 43 16.06 -0.50 -4.55
N LEU A 44 16.84 -1.48 -5.01
CA LEU A 44 16.73 -2.02 -6.36
C LEU A 44 15.54 -2.99 -6.45
N ALA A 45 15.19 -3.36 -7.68
CA ALA A 45 14.24 -4.43 -7.93
C ALA A 45 14.62 -5.70 -7.17
N ASP A 46 13.61 -6.48 -6.77
CA ASP A 46 13.82 -7.76 -6.12
C ASP A 46 14.72 -8.66 -6.98
N LEU A 47 15.78 -9.18 -6.38
CA LEU A 47 16.82 -9.91 -7.10
C LEU A 47 16.28 -11.22 -7.66
N GLN A 48 15.43 -11.92 -6.90
CA GLN A 48 14.87 -13.19 -7.35
C GLN A 48 13.94 -12.96 -8.53
N ALA A 49 13.03 -11.98 -8.44
CA ALA A 49 12.17 -11.60 -9.54
C ALA A 49 12.98 -11.20 -10.77
N GLN A 50 14.03 -10.39 -10.61
CA GLN A 50 14.90 -10.00 -11.73
C GLN A 50 15.65 -11.19 -12.35
N TYR A 51 16.09 -12.15 -11.54
CA TYR A 51 16.81 -13.34 -11.99
C TYR A 51 15.91 -14.33 -12.73
N GLU A 52 14.67 -14.49 -12.27
CA GLU A 52 13.70 -15.44 -12.83
C GLU A 52 12.92 -14.86 -14.02
N THR A 53 13.05 -13.57 -14.32
CA THR A 53 12.33 -12.90 -15.42
C THR A 53 12.86 -13.32 -16.79
N GLU A 54 11.95 -13.66 -17.72
CA GLU A 54 12.28 -13.84 -19.14
C GLU A 54 12.70 -12.51 -19.78
N LEU A 55 13.70 -12.55 -20.67
CA LEU A 55 14.21 -11.32 -21.30
C LEU A 55 13.21 -10.74 -22.33
N PRO A 56 13.06 -9.40 -22.40
CA PRO A 56 13.76 -8.38 -21.61
C PRO A 56 13.10 -8.11 -20.25
N PHE A 57 13.92 -7.80 -19.25
CA PHE A 57 13.43 -7.29 -17.97
C PHE A 57 12.78 -5.91 -18.16
N GLU A 58 11.50 -5.77 -17.77
CA GLU A 58 10.70 -4.54 -17.96
C GLU A 58 10.75 -3.55 -16.79
N GLY A 59 11.77 -3.62 -15.93
CA GLY A 59 11.90 -2.72 -14.77
C GLY A 59 12.69 -1.43 -15.02
N HIS A 60 12.67 -0.55 -14.01
CA HIS A 60 13.48 0.67 -14.01
C HIS A 60 14.98 0.32 -14.02
N TYR A 61 15.66 0.69 -15.10
CA TYR A 61 17.10 0.48 -15.22
C TYR A 61 17.93 1.43 -14.35
N ARG A 62 17.38 2.61 -14.05
CA ARG A 62 18.02 3.65 -13.24
C ARG A 62 17.00 4.66 -12.75
N GLU A 63 17.06 4.96 -11.46
CA GLU A 63 16.51 6.18 -10.88
C GLU A 63 17.65 7.17 -10.63
N TYR A 64 17.33 8.45 -10.50
CA TYR A 64 18.33 9.51 -10.41
C TYR A 64 18.25 10.24 -9.08
N THR A 65 19.38 10.78 -8.66
CA THR A 65 19.47 11.83 -7.65
C THR A 65 19.50 13.21 -8.32
N ILE A 66 19.15 14.26 -7.57
CA ILE A 66 19.24 15.66 -8.04
C ILE A 66 20.62 16.01 -8.66
N PRO A 67 21.76 15.77 -7.99
CA PRO A 67 23.07 16.11 -8.57
C PRO A 67 23.36 15.37 -9.88
N GLU A 68 22.86 14.14 -10.05
CA GLU A 68 23.03 13.39 -11.30
C GLU A 68 22.21 14.01 -12.44
N LEU A 69 20.95 14.40 -12.19
CA LEU A 69 20.13 15.09 -13.21
C LEU A 69 20.76 16.43 -13.60
N VAL A 70 21.20 17.22 -12.62
CA VAL A 70 21.89 18.49 -12.88
C VAL A 70 23.16 18.25 -13.70
N TRP A 71 23.94 17.21 -13.39
CA TRP A 71 25.12 16.83 -14.16
C TRP A 71 24.76 16.45 -15.60
N LEU A 72 23.71 15.65 -15.82
CA LEU A 72 23.26 15.25 -17.15
C LEU A 72 22.85 16.45 -18.00
N LEU A 73 22.05 17.37 -17.44
CA LEU A 73 21.58 18.57 -18.12
C LEU A 73 22.75 19.49 -18.49
N ARG A 74 23.71 19.70 -17.58
CA ARG A 74 24.96 20.41 -17.87
C ARG A 74 25.75 19.72 -18.98
N ARG A 75 25.77 18.39 -18.98
CA ARG A 75 26.54 17.58 -19.94
C ARG A 75 26.02 17.72 -21.37
N ILE A 76 24.71 17.88 -21.56
CA ILE A 76 24.11 18.17 -22.87
C ILE A 76 24.12 19.66 -23.24
N GLY A 77 24.74 20.51 -22.42
CA GLY A 77 24.94 21.93 -22.68
C GLY A 77 23.74 22.80 -22.32
N HIS A 78 22.79 22.30 -21.54
CA HIS A 78 21.66 23.10 -21.08
C HIS A 78 22.07 24.06 -19.95
N HIS A 79 21.31 25.16 -19.82
CA HIS A 79 21.48 26.22 -18.83
C HIS A 79 20.14 26.55 -18.18
N ARG A 80 20.10 27.54 -17.27
CA ARG A 80 18.88 27.92 -16.51
C ARG A 80 18.19 26.71 -15.89
N ILE A 81 19.01 25.86 -15.27
CA ILE A 81 18.53 24.64 -14.64
C ILE A 81 17.81 25.02 -13.34
N SER A 82 16.61 24.49 -13.19
CA SER A 82 15.80 24.54 -11.98
C SER A 82 15.34 23.13 -11.65
N VAL A 83 15.23 22.83 -10.36
CA VAL A 83 14.84 21.52 -9.84
C VAL A 83 13.73 21.71 -8.82
N GLU A 84 12.59 21.08 -9.05
CA GLU A 84 11.54 20.93 -8.07
C GLU A 84 11.50 19.48 -7.59
N ALA A 85 11.14 19.29 -6.32
CA ALA A 85 10.89 17.99 -5.76
C ALA A 85 9.53 17.98 -5.04
N PHE A 86 8.75 16.93 -5.22
CA PHE A 86 7.40 16.83 -4.68
C PHE A 86 7.04 15.39 -4.29
N ASN A 87 6.05 15.25 -3.42
CA ASN A 87 5.55 13.95 -2.97
C ASN A 87 4.30 13.59 -3.78
N TYR A 88 4.27 12.44 -4.45
CA TYR A 88 3.07 12.02 -5.17
C TYR A 88 2.16 11.21 -4.25
N SER A 89 2.75 10.29 -3.49
CA SER A 89 2.01 9.32 -2.66
C SER A 89 1.25 9.97 -1.52
N SER A 90 1.82 11.02 -0.91
CA SER A 90 1.15 11.76 0.18
C SER A 90 -0.19 12.37 -0.26
N TYR A 91 -0.31 12.79 -1.53
CA TYR A 91 -1.53 13.40 -2.06
C TYR A 91 -2.60 12.40 -2.46
N ALA A 92 -2.24 11.13 -2.66
CA ALA A 92 -3.19 10.05 -2.94
C ALA A 92 -3.92 9.56 -1.69
N LEU A 93 -3.43 9.91 -0.49
CA LEU A 93 -3.99 9.47 0.78
C LEU A 93 -4.98 10.50 1.33
N GLY A 94 -6.20 10.07 1.66
CA GLY A 94 -7.21 10.94 2.29
C GLY A 94 -6.85 11.35 3.73
N THR A 95 -6.02 10.56 4.40
CA THR A 95 -5.51 10.80 5.76
C THR A 95 -4.14 10.16 5.91
N LEU A 96 -3.19 10.91 6.45
CA LEU A 96 -1.86 10.40 6.81
C LEU A 96 -1.89 9.80 8.22
N SER A 97 -1.28 8.63 8.40
CA SER A 97 -1.15 7.98 9.70
C SER A 97 0.18 8.34 10.37
N ALA A 98 0.34 8.06 11.66
CA ALA A 98 1.47 8.44 12.52
C ALA A 98 2.84 8.57 11.81
N ARG A 99 3.33 7.48 11.19
CA ARG A 99 4.62 7.45 10.48
C ARG A 99 4.61 8.32 9.24
N ASP A 100 3.54 8.29 8.46
CA ASP A 100 3.39 9.06 7.23
C ASP A 100 3.38 10.56 7.51
N VAL A 101 2.75 10.99 8.62
CA VAL A 101 2.77 12.38 9.08
C VAL A 101 4.20 12.81 9.40
N HIS A 102 4.95 11.99 10.15
CA HIS A 102 6.33 12.32 10.49
C HIS A 102 7.23 12.39 9.25
N ASN A 103 7.10 11.39 8.36
CA ASN A 103 7.81 11.35 7.09
C ASN A 103 7.48 12.56 6.21
N HIS A 104 6.20 12.90 6.11
CA HIS A 104 5.74 14.08 5.38
C HIS A 104 6.42 15.35 5.89
N TRP A 105 6.42 15.58 7.21
CA TRP A 105 7.09 16.75 7.78
C TRP A 105 8.61 16.77 7.56
N ASN A 106 9.27 15.62 7.61
CA ASN A 106 10.70 15.54 7.26
C ASN A 106 10.94 15.91 5.79
N MET A 107 10.07 15.47 4.87
CA MET A 107 10.14 15.82 3.45
C MET A 107 9.72 17.26 3.15
N VAL A 108 8.90 17.88 4.00
CA VAL A 108 8.62 19.32 3.96
C VAL A 108 9.87 20.11 4.36
N ARG A 109 10.59 19.67 5.40
CA ARG A 109 11.82 20.33 5.88
C ARG A 109 13.00 20.19 4.92
N ASP A 110 13.15 19.04 4.29
CA ASP A 110 14.19 18.77 3.31
C ASP A 110 13.57 18.25 2.00
N PRO A 111 13.38 19.14 1.00
CA PRO A 111 12.86 18.76 -0.31
C PRO A 111 13.67 17.69 -1.02
N THR A 112 14.96 17.51 -0.69
CA THR A 112 15.80 16.46 -1.30
C THR A 112 15.38 15.04 -0.93
N MET A 113 14.50 14.91 0.07
CA MET A 113 13.92 13.65 0.51
C MET A 113 12.58 13.32 -0.16
N ARG A 114 12.04 14.20 -1.00
CA ARG A 114 10.74 13.99 -1.67
C ARG A 114 10.83 12.95 -2.79
N GLU A 115 9.69 12.38 -3.16
CA GLU A 115 9.58 11.18 -3.99
C GLU A 115 9.95 11.40 -5.46
N TYR A 116 9.53 12.52 -6.05
CA TYR A 116 9.74 12.82 -7.46
C TYR A 116 10.62 14.05 -7.62
N LEU A 117 11.44 14.00 -8.67
CA LEU A 117 12.23 15.13 -9.14
C LEU A 117 11.65 15.58 -10.47
N MET A 118 11.42 16.88 -10.59
CA MET A 118 11.17 17.53 -11.87
C MET A 118 12.26 18.55 -12.11
N THR A 119 12.85 18.52 -13.30
CA THR A 119 13.86 19.50 -13.71
C THR A 119 13.36 20.25 -14.92
N VAL A 120 13.67 21.54 -14.95
CA VAL A 120 13.45 22.41 -16.11
C VAL A 120 14.81 22.97 -16.51
N SER A 121 15.12 22.95 -17.80
CA SER A 121 16.37 23.48 -18.34
C SER A 121 16.18 24.04 -19.74
N ALA A 122 17.05 24.97 -20.14
CA ALA A 122 16.99 25.61 -21.44
C ALA A 122 18.16 25.19 -22.32
N LYS A 123 17.88 24.88 -23.59
CA LYS A 123 18.91 24.81 -24.63
C LYS A 123 19.39 26.24 -24.95
N PRO A 124 20.70 26.49 -25.10
CA PRO A 124 21.21 27.81 -25.47
C PRO A 124 20.52 28.37 -26.73
N ALA A 125 20.17 29.65 -26.71
CA ALA A 125 19.68 30.35 -27.87
C ALA A 125 20.82 30.60 -28.89
N ILE A 126 20.45 30.93 -30.13
CA ILE A 126 21.45 31.30 -31.14
C ILE A 126 22.15 32.58 -30.68
N GLY A 127 23.46 32.53 -30.54
CA GLY A 127 24.27 33.67 -30.10
C GLY A 127 24.51 33.73 -28.59
N ASP A 128 23.92 32.84 -27.80
CA ASP A 128 24.28 32.72 -26.39
C ASP A 128 25.72 32.25 -26.26
N VAL A 129 26.48 32.95 -25.41
CA VAL A 129 27.79 32.47 -24.98
C VAL A 129 27.54 31.27 -24.07
N ALA A 130 28.22 30.16 -24.35
CA ALA A 130 28.17 28.97 -23.50
C ALA A 130 28.79 29.28 -22.12
N VAL A 131 27.99 29.81 -21.21
CA VAL A 131 28.37 30.00 -19.81
C VAL A 131 28.18 28.68 -19.09
N ARG A 132 29.26 28.13 -18.53
CA ARG A 132 29.15 26.97 -17.65
C ARG A 132 28.49 27.40 -16.35
N ASP A 133 27.32 26.84 -16.08
CA ASP A 133 26.67 26.98 -14.78
C ASP A 133 27.40 26.07 -13.77
N GLU A 134 28.23 26.68 -12.93
CA GLU A 134 29.00 25.99 -11.88
C GLU A 134 28.35 26.05 -10.50
N ARG A 135 27.11 26.56 -10.40
CA ARG A 135 26.41 26.68 -9.12
C ARG A 135 26.26 25.31 -8.44
N ASP A 136 26.30 25.28 -7.12
CA ASP A 136 25.96 24.05 -6.39
C ASP A 136 24.51 23.67 -6.69
N TRP A 137 24.24 22.38 -6.93
CA TRP A 137 22.91 21.91 -7.29
C TRP A 137 21.85 22.25 -6.22
N ARG A 138 22.25 22.41 -4.96
CA ARG A 138 21.32 22.82 -3.88
C ARG A 138 20.73 24.20 -4.11
N SER A 139 21.48 25.09 -4.76
CA SER A 139 20.99 26.44 -5.10
C SER A 139 20.03 26.45 -6.30
N LEU A 140 19.88 25.31 -6.98
CA LEU A 140 18.96 25.13 -8.11
C LEU A 140 17.61 24.58 -7.66
N ILE A 141 17.45 24.24 -6.37
CA ILE A 141 16.20 23.70 -5.84
C ILE A 141 15.21 24.85 -5.65
N GLU A 142 14.08 24.74 -6.33
CA GLU A 142 12.90 25.54 -6.11
C GLU A 142 11.91 24.69 -5.29
N ASP A 143 11.50 25.21 -4.14
CA ASP A 143 10.54 24.52 -3.28
C ASP A 143 9.13 25.10 -3.51
N PRO A 144 8.25 24.39 -4.23
CA PRO A 144 6.89 24.85 -4.46
C PRO A 144 6.03 24.78 -3.18
N GLU A 145 6.48 24.07 -2.15
CA GLU A 145 5.74 23.77 -0.92
C GLU A 145 6.13 24.70 0.25
N GLN A 146 6.73 25.86 -0.03
CA GLN A 146 7.16 26.85 0.97
C GLN A 146 6.04 27.28 1.94
N SER A 147 4.77 27.22 1.54
CA SER A 147 3.64 27.47 2.44
C SER A 147 3.59 26.47 3.60
N TRP A 148 3.95 25.21 3.36
CA TRP A 148 3.95 24.16 4.38
C TRP A 148 5.05 24.35 5.42
N LEU A 149 6.19 24.93 5.04
CA LEU A 149 7.23 25.32 6.00
C LEU A 149 6.71 26.32 7.05
N ARG A 150 5.78 27.20 6.68
CA ARG A 150 5.14 28.14 7.62
C ARG A 150 4.15 27.45 8.55
N SER A 151 3.64 26.30 8.14
CA SER A 151 2.71 25.46 8.92
C SER A 151 3.44 24.35 9.69
N LEU A 152 4.77 24.34 9.69
CA LEU A 152 5.56 23.32 10.36
C LEU A 152 5.25 23.32 11.87
N PRO A 153 4.81 22.20 12.46
CA PRO A 153 4.59 22.12 13.90
C PRO A 153 5.88 22.44 14.68
N ALA A 154 5.80 23.21 15.77
CA ALA A 154 6.96 23.62 16.55
C ALA A 154 7.81 22.41 17.02
N VAL A 155 7.15 21.31 17.38
CA VAL A 155 7.80 20.05 17.77
C VAL A 155 8.67 19.43 16.66
N MET A 156 8.39 19.74 15.39
CA MET A 156 9.20 19.31 14.24
C MET A 156 10.34 20.29 13.93
N ALA A 157 10.18 21.58 14.23
CA ALA A 157 11.20 22.60 13.96
C ALA A 157 12.50 22.34 14.73
N GLU A 158 12.36 21.89 15.98
CA GLU A 158 13.46 21.67 16.92
C GLU A 158 14.15 20.31 16.76
N GLN A 159 13.57 19.40 15.96
CA GLN A 159 14.18 18.09 15.72
C GLN A 159 15.36 18.21 14.75
N PRO A 160 16.43 17.42 14.90
CA PRO A 160 17.49 17.40 13.90
C PRO A 160 16.93 17.04 12.52
N THR A 161 17.39 17.74 11.47
CA THR A 161 17.01 17.50 10.07
C THR A 161 17.51 16.14 9.56
N GLN A 162 18.64 15.70 10.11
CA GLN A 162 19.16 14.38 9.87
C GLN A 162 18.43 13.43 10.81
N VAL A 163 17.62 12.56 10.21
CA VAL A 163 17.11 11.40 10.90
C VAL A 163 18.32 10.66 11.45
N ASP A 164 18.46 10.67 12.77
CA ASP A 164 19.39 9.80 13.45
C ASP A 164 18.95 8.37 13.12
N VAL A 165 19.68 7.71 12.23
CA VAL A 165 19.35 6.38 11.71
C VAL A 165 19.10 5.41 12.86
N ASP A 166 19.82 5.58 13.97
CA ASP A 166 19.63 4.77 15.18
C ASP A 166 18.31 5.07 15.88
N ARG A 167 17.89 6.35 15.93
CA ARG A 167 16.58 6.75 16.47
C ARG A 167 15.44 6.28 15.57
N GLU A 168 15.62 6.26 14.26
CA GLU A 168 14.63 5.74 13.32
C GLU A 168 14.52 4.22 13.40
N LEU A 169 15.64 3.49 13.52
CA LEU A 169 15.63 2.06 13.81
C LEU A 169 14.93 1.76 15.14
N GLN A 170 15.12 2.60 16.16
CA GLN A 170 14.39 2.50 17.42
C GLN A 170 12.90 2.79 17.25
N ILE A 171 12.52 3.85 16.54
CA ILE A 171 11.12 4.19 16.27
C ILE A 171 10.44 3.10 15.44
N VAL A 172 11.09 2.59 14.40
CA VAL A 172 10.60 1.48 13.57
C VAL A 172 10.46 0.21 14.41
N ARG A 173 11.43 -0.12 15.28
CA ARG A 173 11.29 -1.26 16.21
C ARG A 173 10.11 -1.07 17.17
N VAL A 174 9.96 0.14 17.72
CA VAL A 174 8.84 0.47 18.63
C VAL A 174 7.50 0.42 17.88
N GLN A 175 7.45 0.89 16.63
CA GLN A 175 6.27 0.85 15.79
C GLN A 175 5.92 -0.56 15.32
N GLN A 176 6.90 -1.39 14.94
CA GLN A 176 6.69 -2.81 14.65
C GLN A 176 6.15 -3.55 15.87
N ASN A 177 6.66 -3.23 17.06
CA ASN A 177 6.10 -3.75 18.30
C ASN A 177 4.66 -3.25 18.53
N TYR A 178 4.37 -1.98 18.21
CA TYR A 178 3.02 -1.43 18.34
C TYR A 178 2.05 -2.05 17.33
N GLU A 179 2.47 -2.27 16.08
CA GLU A 179 1.69 -2.96 15.05
C GLU A 179 1.43 -4.42 15.43
N ALA A 180 2.42 -5.11 16.01
CA ALA A 180 2.26 -6.46 16.53
C ALA A 180 1.25 -6.50 17.69
N VAL A 181 1.34 -5.54 18.63
CA VAL A 181 0.39 -5.40 19.74
C VAL A 181 -1.01 -5.05 19.21
N GLN A 182 -1.12 -4.14 18.24
CA GLN A 182 -2.39 -3.76 17.64
C GLN A 182 -3.02 -4.92 16.87
N HIS A 183 -2.22 -5.71 16.17
CA HIS A 183 -2.67 -6.94 15.54
C HIS A 183 -3.21 -7.93 16.58
N GLU A 184 -2.50 -8.12 17.70
CA GLU A 184 -2.96 -8.97 18.80
C GLU A 184 -4.27 -8.47 19.41
N VAL A 185 -4.40 -7.15 19.63
CA VAL A 185 -5.65 -6.54 20.11
C VAL A 185 -6.80 -6.79 19.13
N ASN A 186 -6.57 -6.58 17.82
CA ASN A 186 -7.59 -6.82 16.80
C ASN A 186 -8.03 -8.29 16.75
N VAL A 187 -7.10 -9.23 16.93
CA VAL A 187 -7.40 -10.67 17.02
C VAL A 187 -8.23 -10.97 18.27
N ARG A 188 -7.87 -10.41 19.43
CA ARG A 188 -8.64 -10.58 20.68
C ARG A 188 -10.04 -10.00 20.57
N ASP A 189 -10.19 -8.82 20.00
CA ASP A 189 -11.50 -8.18 19.78
C ASP A 189 -12.38 -9.03 18.86
N GLN A 190 -11.79 -9.64 17.83
CA GLN A 190 -12.52 -10.57 16.97
C GLN A 190 -12.99 -11.81 17.75
N MET A 191 -12.13 -12.40 18.59
CA MET A 191 -12.52 -13.53 19.43
C MET A 191 -13.64 -13.17 20.41
N ILE A 192 -13.59 -11.97 21.01
CA ILE A 192 -14.65 -11.49 21.91
C ILE A 192 -15.97 -11.30 21.15
N ARG A 193 -15.94 -10.75 19.93
CA ARG A 193 -17.12 -10.64 19.07
C ARG A 193 -17.70 -12.01 18.75
N ASP A 194 -16.88 -12.96 18.32
CA ASP A 194 -17.33 -14.32 18.00
C ASP A 194 -17.94 -15.03 19.22
N LEU A 195 -17.37 -14.84 20.41
CA LEU A 195 -17.93 -15.36 21.67
C LEU A 195 -19.26 -14.70 22.03
N HIS A 196 -19.37 -13.37 21.83
CA HIS A 196 -20.60 -12.63 22.06
C HIS A 196 -21.71 -13.13 21.13
N ASP A 197 -21.43 -13.29 19.84
CA ASP A 197 -22.40 -13.76 18.86
C ASP A 197 -22.89 -15.18 19.17
N ARG A 198 -22.00 -16.07 19.62
CA ARG A 198 -22.37 -17.41 20.10
C ARG A 198 -23.30 -17.35 21.30
N LEU A 199 -23.00 -16.50 22.28
CA LEU A 199 -23.82 -16.33 23.47
C LEU A 199 -25.20 -15.79 23.12
N VAL A 200 -25.27 -14.77 22.25
CA VAL A 200 -26.54 -14.21 21.75
C VAL A 200 -27.37 -15.29 21.06
N HIS A 201 -26.75 -16.11 20.22
CA HIS A 201 -27.43 -17.21 19.54
C HIS A 201 -27.95 -18.28 20.52
N GLU A 202 -27.16 -18.64 21.54
CA GLU A 202 -27.58 -19.60 22.57
C GLU A 202 -28.77 -19.06 23.39
N VAL A 203 -28.77 -17.77 23.71
CA VAL A 203 -29.90 -17.12 24.41
C VAL A 203 -31.15 -17.13 23.53
N GLN A 204 -31.03 -16.80 22.25
CA GLN A 204 -32.16 -16.85 21.30
C GLN A 204 -32.76 -18.26 21.21
N LEU A 205 -31.92 -19.30 21.10
CA LEU A 205 -32.38 -20.69 21.09
C LEU A 205 -33.12 -21.07 22.38
N ARG A 206 -32.63 -20.62 23.54
CA ARG A 206 -33.30 -20.86 24.82
C ARG A 206 -34.65 -20.17 24.89
N ASP A 207 -34.75 -18.93 24.43
CA ASP A 207 -36.00 -18.18 24.41
C ASP A 207 -37.03 -18.84 23.47
N GLU A 208 -36.60 -19.31 22.29
CA GLU A 208 -37.46 -20.06 21.37
C GLU A 208 -38.02 -21.34 22.00
N ILE A 209 -37.18 -22.09 22.74
CA ILE A 209 -37.60 -23.29 23.47
C ILE A 209 -38.61 -22.92 24.57
N ILE A 210 -38.33 -21.87 25.37
CA ILE A 210 -39.21 -21.42 26.46
C ILE A 210 -40.57 -21.01 25.89
N ASP A 211 -40.60 -20.24 24.81
CA ASP A 211 -41.83 -19.81 24.15
C ASP A 211 -42.58 -20.99 23.52
N GLY A 212 -41.86 -21.97 22.98
CA GLY A 212 -42.43 -23.24 22.53
C GLY A 212 -43.16 -23.97 23.67
N LEU A 213 -42.49 -24.14 24.80
CA LEU A 213 -43.05 -24.78 26.00
C LEU A 213 -44.25 -24.01 26.57
N ARG A 214 -44.20 -22.67 26.58
CA ARG A 214 -45.32 -21.82 27.00
C ARG A 214 -46.53 -22.00 26.09
N ARG A 215 -46.32 -22.00 24.77
CA ARG A 215 -47.40 -22.26 23.79
C ARG A 215 -48.02 -23.63 23.97
N GLU A 216 -47.21 -24.67 24.20
CA GLU A 216 -47.74 -26.02 24.51
C GLU A 216 -48.52 -26.04 25.82
N GLN A 217 -48.04 -25.35 26.86
CA GLN A 217 -48.73 -25.26 28.14
C GLN A 217 -50.07 -24.53 28.03
N ASP A 218 -50.11 -23.42 27.30
CA ASP A 218 -51.35 -22.67 27.03
C ASP A 218 -52.31 -23.49 26.16
N TRP A 219 -51.79 -24.21 25.16
CA TRP A 219 -52.56 -25.16 24.38
C TRP A 219 -53.19 -26.25 25.26
N MET A 220 -52.41 -26.87 26.16
CA MET A 220 -52.90 -27.85 27.12
C MET A 220 -53.97 -27.28 28.07
N ARG A 221 -53.84 -26.01 28.49
CA ARG A 221 -54.80 -25.31 29.35
C ARG A 221 -56.09 -24.91 28.63
N SER A 222 -56.04 -24.67 27.32
CA SER A 222 -57.18 -24.20 26.52
C SER A 222 -58.30 -25.24 26.29
N GLY A 223 -58.14 -26.49 26.75
CA GLY A 223 -59.23 -27.47 26.86
C GLY A 223 -59.61 -28.23 25.58
N TRP A 224 -58.88 -28.09 24.47
CA TRP A 224 -59.20 -28.76 23.21
C TRP A 224 -58.65 -30.20 23.13
N ARG A 225 -59.37 -31.16 23.70
CA ARG A 225 -59.17 -32.60 23.40
C ARG A 225 -59.98 -32.99 22.16
N ARG A 226 -59.40 -32.91 20.97
CA ARG A 226 -59.92 -33.62 19.78
C ARG A 226 -59.13 -34.91 19.61
N PHE A 227 -59.53 -35.97 20.33
CA PHE A 227 -59.08 -37.32 20.03
C PHE A 227 -59.58 -37.72 18.64
N VAL A 228 -58.71 -37.70 17.63
CA VAL A 228 -59.00 -38.35 16.35
C VAL A 228 -58.62 -39.82 16.51
N ILE A 229 -59.58 -40.65 16.90
CA ILE A 229 -59.43 -42.11 16.84
C ILE A 229 -59.49 -42.51 15.36
N ARG A 230 -58.33 -42.79 14.75
CA ARG A 230 -58.30 -43.43 13.42
C ARG A 230 -58.55 -44.92 13.60
N GLN A 231 -59.60 -45.45 12.97
CA GLN A 231 -59.84 -46.90 12.92
C GLN A 231 -58.67 -47.62 12.23
N PRO A 232 -58.29 -48.84 12.67
CA PRO A 232 -57.26 -49.61 12.01
C PRO A 232 -57.76 -50.06 10.64
N ARG A 233 -57.03 -49.69 9.58
CA ARG A 233 -57.22 -50.27 8.25
C ARG A 233 -56.93 -51.77 8.34
N GLN A 234 -57.95 -52.61 8.14
CA GLN A 234 -57.78 -54.04 7.90
C GLN A 234 -56.89 -54.23 6.66
N ARG A 235 -55.67 -54.72 6.85
CA ARG A 235 -54.84 -55.24 5.76
C ARG A 235 -55.13 -56.73 5.64
N VAL A 236 -55.73 -57.08 4.52
CA VAL A 236 -55.91 -58.44 3.99
C VAL A 236 -54.55 -59.11 3.87
N ALA A 237 -54.46 -60.34 4.37
CA ALA A 237 -53.31 -61.21 4.24
C ALA A 237 -53.18 -61.73 2.79
N SER A 238 -51.97 -61.67 2.23
CA SER A 238 -51.48 -62.75 1.38
C SER A 238 -49.96 -62.83 1.51
N ALA A 239 -49.51 -64.04 1.76
CA ALA A 239 -48.13 -64.46 1.93
C ALA A 239 -47.60 -65.01 0.61
N ALA A 240 -46.36 -64.63 0.27
CA ALA A 240 -45.36 -65.36 -0.52
C ALA A 240 -44.26 -64.33 -0.83
N GLY A 241 -43.01 -64.41 -0.40
CA GLY A 241 -42.24 -65.59 -0.03
C GLY A 241 -41.54 -66.18 -1.26
N SER A 242 -40.60 -65.46 -1.88
CA SER A 242 -39.50 -66.09 -2.61
C SER A 242 -38.27 -65.19 -2.67
N ALA A 243 -37.18 -65.78 -2.22
CA ALA A 243 -35.81 -65.30 -2.23
C ALA A 243 -35.23 -65.11 -3.66
N THR A 244 -33.95 -64.69 -3.68
CA THR A 244 -33.02 -64.52 -4.82
C THR A 244 -33.20 -63.20 -5.58
N ASP A 245 -32.17 -62.42 -5.93
CA ASP A 245 -30.78 -62.78 -6.19
C ASP A 245 -29.83 -61.56 -6.14
N ARG A 246 -28.54 -61.87 -5.93
CA ARG A 246 -27.27 -61.19 -6.31
C ARG A 246 -27.30 -59.73 -6.82
N ALA A 247 -26.56 -58.81 -6.21
CA ALA A 247 -25.11 -58.57 -6.37
C ALA A 247 -24.67 -58.01 -7.74
N SER A 248 -23.68 -57.12 -7.67
CA SER A 248 -22.80 -56.55 -8.74
C SER A 248 -23.33 -55.35 -9.55
N ASN A 249 -22.75 -54.17 -9.29
CA ASN A 249 -21.80 -53.43 -10.16
C ASN A 249 -21.81 -51.95 -9.77
N GLU A 250 -20.69 -51.39 -9.27
CA GLU A 250 -19.59 -50.84 -10.07
C GLU A 250 -19.97 -49.63 -10.94
N ARG A 251 -19.32 -48.48 -10.62
CA ARG A 251 -18.92 -47.36 -11.51
C ARG A 251 -20.09 -46.53 -12.07
N ALA A 252 -20.04 -45.22 -12.28
CA ALA A 252 -19.10 -44.11 -12.18
C ALA A 252 -20.01 -42.88 -11.86
N GLU A 253 -19.57 -41.76 -11.29
CA GLU A 253 -18.63 -40.74 -11.76
C GLU A 253 -18.28 -39.83 -10.59
#